data_AF-A0A0H3JZ43-F1
#
_entry.id   AF-A0A0H3JZ43-F1
#
_cell.length_a   1.000
_cell.length_b   1.000
_cell.length_c   1.000
_cell.angle_alpha   90.00
_cell.angle_beta   90.00
_cell.angle_gamma   90.00
#
_symmetry.space_group_name_H-M   'P 1'
#
loop_
_entity.id
_entity.type
_entity.pdbx_description
1 polymer ?
#
loop_
_entity_poly.entity_id
_entity_poly.type
_entity_poly.pdbx_seq_one_letter_code
_entity_poly.pdbx_strand_id
1 'polypeptide(L)'
;MEVICGSYEDLNVSFYGGPNAERKRAIISPNYYEPKESDFELTLMEIEYPEKFVTLKHQHILGTLMSLGIEREQVGDIIVNERIQFVLTSRLESFIMLELQRIKGASVKLYTIPVTDMIQSNENWKNESATVSSLRLDVVIKEMIRKSRTIAKQLIEKKRVKVNHTIVDSADFQLQANDLISIQGFGRAHITDLGGKTKKDKTHITYRTLFK
;
A
#
# COMPACT_ATOMS: atom_id res chain seq x y z
N MET A 1 -10.53 4.68 13.69
CA MET A 1 -11.26 3.48 14.16
C MET A 1 -11.01 3.28 15.64
N GLU A 2 -9.75 3.15 16.08
CA GLU A 2 -9.41 3.07 17.51
C GLU A 2 -9.94 4.26 18.33
N VAL A 3 -9.80 5.49 17.83
CA VAL A 3 -10.35 6.70 18.50
C VAL A 3 -11.88 6.68 18.61
N ILE A 4 -12.58 6.02 17.67
CA ILE A 4 -14.05 5.93 17.67
C ILE A 4 -14.51 4.83 18.63
N CYS A 5 -13.85 3.67 18.64
CA CYS A 5 -14.19 2.57 19.54
C CYS A 5 -13.80 2.86 20.99
N GLY A 6 -12.68 3.55 21.23
CA GLY A 6 -12.28 3.98 22.58
C GLY A 6 -13.23 4.99 23.24
N SER A 7 -14.22 5.49 22.51
CA SER A 7 -15.32 6.30 23.08
C SER A 7 -16.45 5.46 23.66
N TYR A 8 -16.43 4.13 23.50
CA TYR A 8 -17.43 3.19 23.99
C TYR A 8 -16.73 2.05 24.75
N GLU A 9 -16.88 2.02 26.08
CA GLU A 9 -16.15 1.08 26.95
C GLU A 9 -16.39 -0.40 26.61
N ASP A 10 -17.52 -0.74 26.00
CA ASP A 10 -17.93 -2.13 25.71
C ASP A 10 -17.53 -2.64 24.31
N LEU A 11 -16.86 -1.82 23.49
CA LEU A 11 -16.49 -2.17 22.11
C LEU A 11 -14.98 -2.29 21.92
N ASN A 12 -14.58 -3.38 21.26
CA ASN A 12 -13.23 -3.62 20.79
C ASN A 12 -13.19 -3.54 19.25
N VAL A 13 -12.02 -3.16 18.70
CA VAL A 13 -11.72 -3.25 17.28
C VAL A 13 -10.53 -4.17 17.04
N SER A 14 -10.74 -5.21 16.23
CA SER A 14 -9.69 -6.15 15.84
C SER A 14 -9.39 -6.00 14.34
N PHE A 15 -8.12 -6.20 13.96
CA PHE A 15 -7.68 -6.05 12.57
C PHE A 15 -6.94 -7.29 12.08
N TYR A 16 -7.32 -7.79 10.90
CA TYR A 16 -6.63 -8.92 10.28
C TYR A 16 -6.67 -8.81 8.74
N GLY A 17 -5.57 -9.23 8.11
CA GLY A 17 -5.38 -9.22 6.65
C GLY A 17 -4.56 -10.39 6.14
N GLY A 18 -4.23 -11.34 7.03
CA GLY A 18 -3.14 -12.30 6.86
C GLY A 18 -1.86 -11.88 7.60
N PRO A 19 -0.84 -12.76 7.65
CA PRO A 19 0.42 -12.52 8.35
C PRO A 19 1.14 -11.27 7.82
N ASN A 20 1.47 -10.32 8.72
CA ASN A 20 2.10 -9.02 8.45
C ASN A 20 1.47 -8.20 7.31
N ALA A 21 0.18 -8.40 7.03
CA ALA A 21 -0.51 -7.69 5.96
C ALA A 21 -0.57 -6.17 6.22
N GLU A 22 -0.37 -5.38 5.18
CA GLU A 22 -0.55 -3.93 5.23
C GLU A 22 -2.03 -3.56 5.20
N ARG A 23 -2.81 -4.26 4.37
CA ARG A 23 -4.25 -4.07 4.26
C ARG A 23 -4.98 -5.08 5.12
N LYS A 24 -5.76 -4.56 6.06
CA LYS A 24 -6.52 -5.36 7.02
C LYS A 24 -8.00 -4.99 6.96
N ARG A 25 -8.87 -5.97 7.19
CA ARG A 25 -10.26 -5.75 7.57
C ARG A 25 -10.31 -5.48 9.06
N ALA A 26 -11.27 -4.66 9.46
CA ALA A 26 -11.56 -4.37 10.86
C ALA A 26 -12.89 -5.04 11.24
N ILE A 27 -12.94 -5.65 12.42
CA ILE A 27 -14.17 -6.09 13.07
C ILE A 27 -14.35 -5.24 14.32
N ILE A 28 -15.52 -4.64 14.47
CA ILE A 28 -15.94 -3.99 15.71
C ILE A 28 -16.85 -5.00 16.41
N SER A 29 -16.46 -5.42 17.61
CA SER A 29 -17.19 -6.43 18.39
C SER A 29 -17.28 -6.06 19.86
N PRO A 30 -18.24 -6.61 20.61
CA PRO A 30 -18.28 -6.47 22.05
C PRO A 30 -17.02 -7.06 22.71
N ASN A 31 -16.65 -6.57 23.89
CA ASN A 31 -15.44 -7.02 24.62
C ASN A 31 -15.44 -8.53 24.98
N TYR A 32 -16.61 -9.15 25.06
CA TYR A 32 -16.73 -10.59 25.33
C TYR A 32 -16.52 -11.46 24.07
N TYR A 33 -16.47 -10.86 22.89
CA TYR A 33 -16.27 -11.55 21.63
C TYR A 33 -14.84 -11.34 21.14
N GLU A 34 -14.10 -12.43 20.99
CA GLU A 34 -12.76 -12.44 20.41
C GLU A 34 -12.85 -12.97 18.96
N PRO A 35 -12.69 -12.11 17.95
CA PRO A 35 -12.76 -12.53 16.55
C PRO A 35 -11.66 -13.53 16.19
N LYS A 36 -12.05 -14.61 15.53
CA LYS A 36 -11.13 -15.58 14.91
C LYS A 36 -10.72 -15.09 13.53
N GLU A 37 -9.60 -15.59 13.01
CA GLU A 37 -9.11 -15.25 11.66
C GLU A 37 -10.17 -15.50 10.56
N SER A 38 -10.98 -16.56 10.71
CA SER A 38 -12.09 -16.88 9.81
C SER A 38 -13.18 -15.80 9.77
N ASP A 39 -13.38 -15.05 10.85
CA ASP A 39 -14.43 -14.03 10.95
C ASP A 39 -14.14 -12.82 10.07
N PHE A 40 -12.88 -12.65 9.66
CA PHE A 40 -12.47 -11.62 8.71
C PHE A 40 -12.75 -12.00 7.25
N GLU A 41 -13.22 -13.23 6.98
CA GLU A 41 -13.62 -13.76 5.67
C GLU A 41 -12.63 -13.34 4.56
N LEU A 42 -11.39 -13.79 4.71
CA LEU A 42 -10.32 -13.55 3.74
C LEU A 42 -10.03 -14.84 2.98
N THR A 43 -9.84 -14.70 1.66
CA THR A 43 -9.36 -15.77 0.80
C THR A 43 -8.03 -15.35 0.19
N LEU A 44 -7.02 -16.22 0.28
CA LEU A 44 -5.73 -16.05 -0.36
C LEU A 44 -5.71 -16.84 -1.68
N MET A 45 -5.41 -16.14 -2.77
CA MET A 45 -5.32 -16.72 -4.10
C MET A 45 -3.88 -16.72 -4.57
N GLU A 46 -3.42 -17.85 -5.09
CA GLU A 46 -2.17 -17.97 -5.83
C GLU A 46 -2.43 -18.02 -7.34
N ILE A 47 -1.60 -17.32 -8.11
CA ILE A 47 -1.68 -17.23 -9.56
C ILE A 47 -0.57 -18.06 -10.19
N GLU A 48 -0.93 -19.07 -10.98
CA GLU A 48 -0.03 -19.78 -11.87
C GLU A 48 -0.19 -19.23 -13.30
N TYR A 49 0.94 -18.94 -13.96
CA TYR A 49 0.97 -18.31 -15.27
C TYR A 49 2.28 -18.66 -16.00
N PRO A 50 2.37 -18.49 -17.33
CA PRO A 50 3.58 -18.81 -18.09
C PRO A 50 4.68 -17.76 -17.88
N GLU A 51 5.27 -17.72 -16.68
CA GLU A 51 6.24 -16.74 -16.21
C GLU A 51 7.51 -16.61 -17.08
N LYS A 52 7.89 -17.67 -17.80
CA LYS A 52 9.00 -17.65 -18.77
C LYS A 52 8.77 -16.69 -19.93
N PHE A 53 7.51 -16.38 -20.25
CA PHE A 53 7.13 -15.59 -21.43
C PHE A 53 6.48 -14.26 -21.05
N VAL A 54 5.94 -14.15 -19.84
CA VAL A 54 5.21 -12.96 -19.39
C VAL A 54 5.70 -12.56 -18.01
N THR A 55 5.97 -11.27 -17.81
CA THR A 55 6.21 -10.71 -16.48
C THR A 55 4.96 -9.97 -16.01
N LEU A 56 4.37 -10.46 -14.93
CA LEU A 56 3.30 -9.78 -14.23
C LEU A 56 3.86 -8.89 -13.11
N LYS A 57 3.24 -7.73 -12.92
CA LYS A 57 3.58 -6.74 -11.90
C LYS A 57 2.32 -6.45 -11.11
N HIS A 58 2.45 -5.97 -9.88
CA HIS A 58 1.32 -5.62 -9.02
C HIS A 58 0.23 -4.82 -9.76
N GLN A 59 0.60 -3.85 -10.60
CA GLN A 59 -0.37 -3.02 -11.32
C GLN A 59 -1.21 -3.80 -12.35
N HIS A 60 -0.68 -4.90 -12.91
CA HIS A 60 -1.41 -5.75 -13.84
C HIS A 60 -2.49 -6.54 -13.09
N ILE A 61 -2.14 -7.16 -11.96
CA ILE A 61 -3.10 -7.88 -11.12
C ILE A 61 -4.20 -6.92 -10.64
N LEU A 62 -3.80 -5.81 -10.02
CA LEU A 62 -4.75 -4.83 -9.51
C LEU A 62 -5.64 -4.29 -10.65
N GLY A 63 -5.06 -3.89 -11.77
CA GLY A 63 -5.81 -3.35 -12.91
C GLY A 63 -6.84 -4.35 -13.45
N THR A 64 -6.47 -5.63 -13.57
CA THR A 64 -7.41 -6.67 -14.00
C THR A 64 -8.53 -6.88 -13.00
N LEU A 65 -8.23 -6.98 -11.69
CA LEU A 65 -9.26 -7.09 -10.65
C LEU A 65 -10.26 -5.93 -10.71
N MET A 66 -9.77 -4.69 -10.84
CA MET A 66 -10.66 -3.52 -10.95
C MET A 66 -11.49 -3.56 -12.25
N SER A 67 -10.92 -4.05 -13.35
CA SER A 67 -11.67 -4.19 -14.62
C SER A 67 -12.80 -5.22 -14.57
N LEU A 68 -12.74 -6.17 -13.64
CA LEU A 68 -13.81 -7.12 -13.35
C LEU A 68 -14.90 -6.53 -12.43
N GLY A 69 -14.83 -5.23 -12.11
CA GLY A 69 -15.81 -4.55 -11.26
C GLY A 69 -15.59 -4.76 -9.76
N ILE A 70 -14.45 -5.33 -9.36
CA ILE A 70 -14.12 -5.52 -7.95
C ILE A 70 -13.68 -4.19 -7.34
N GLU A 71 -14.27 -3.83 -6.22
CA GLU A 71 -13.91 -2.61 -5.48
C GLU A 71 -12.57 -2.76 -4.78
N ARG A 72 -11.83 -1.65 -4.64
CA ARG A 72 -10.47 -1.64 -4.06
C ARG A 72 -10.46 -2.11 -2.61
N GLU A 73 -11.55 -1.85 -1.89
CA GLU A 73 -11.81 -2.20 -0.49
C GLU A 73 -11.94 -3.71 -0.29
N GLN A 74 -12.36 -4.44 -1.34
CA GLN A 74 -12.50 -5.90 -1.32
C GLN A 74 -11.19 -6.63 -1.61
N VAL A 75 -10.14 -5.90 -2.01
CA VAL A 75 -8.81 -6.45 -2.31
C VAL A 75 -7.85 -6.10 -1.18
N GLY A 76 -7.24 -7.12 -0.60
CA GLY A 76 -6.16 -7.00 0.38
C GLY A 76 -4.82 -6.72 -0.30
N ASP A 77 -3.77 -7.34 0.24
CA ASP A 77 -2.43 -7.22 -0.32
C ASP A 77 -2.29 -8.03 -1.62
N ILE A 78 -1.48 -7.51 -2.54
CA ILE A 78 -1.09 -8.18 -3.78
C ILE A 78 0.43 -8.33 -3.71
N ILE A 79 0.91 -9.56 -3.53
CA ILE A 79 2.33 -9.85 -3.48
C ILE A 79 2.78 -10.40 -4.83
N VAL A 80 3.82 -9.79 -5.38
CA VAL A 80 4.46 -10.24 -6.63
C VAL A 80 5.93 -10.48 -6.32
N ASN A 81 6.30 -11.74 -6.23
CA ASN A 81 7.67 -12.19 -6.01
C ASN A 81 7.93 -13.43 -6.91
N GLU A 82 8.67 -14.44 -6.43
CA GLU A 82 8.77 -15.76 -7.08
C GLU A 82 7.40 -16.40 -7.31
N ARG A 83 6.45 -16.16 -6.40
CA ARG A 83 5.04 -16.50 -6.57
C ARG A 83 4.21 -15.22 -6.58
N ILE A 84 3.04 -15.28 -7.20
CA ILE A 84 2.08 -14.18 -7.21
C ILE A 84 0.87 -14.58 -6.41
N GLN A 85 0.59 -13.83 -5.35
CA GLN A 85 -0.56 -14.06 -4.49
C GLN A 85 -1.34 -12.76 -4.29
N PHE A 86 -2.65 -12.87 -4.05
CA PHE A 86 -3.45 -11.74 -3.62
C PHE A 86 -4.57 -12.17 -2.66
N VAL A 87 -4.92 -11.26 -1.77
CA VAL A 87 -6.02 -11.46 -0.81
C VAL A 87 -7.28 -10.78 -1.33
N LEU A 88 -8.42 -11.43 -1.17
CA LEU A 88 -9.75 -10.87 -1.40
C LEU A 88 -10.70 -11.23 -0.25
N THR A 89 -11.85 -10.57 -0.18
CA THR A 89 -12.94 -11.04 0.67
C THR A 89 -13.50 -12.36 0.15
N SER A 90 -13.74 -13.34 1.02
CA SER A 90 -14.13 -14.70 0.61
C SER A 90 -15.37 -14.79 -0.27
N ARG A 91 -16.31 -13.84 -0.14
CA ARG A 91 -17.50 -13.76 -1.02
C ARG A 91 -17.19 -13.62 -2.51
N LEU A 92 -16.00 -13.16 -2.89
CA LEU A 92 -15.59 -12.99 -4.28
C LEU A 92 -14.85 -14.20 -4.85
N GLU A 93 -14.58 -15.23 -4.06
CA GLU A 93 -13.75 -16.38 -4.45
C GLU A 93 -14.31 -17.09 -5.70
N SER A 94 -15.57 -17.52 -5.66
CA SER A 94 -16.18 -18.26 -6.78
C SER A 94 -16.25 -17.42 -8.05
N PHE A 95 -16.53 -16.12 -7.93
CA PHE A 95 -16.55 -15.19 -9.05
C PHE A 95 -15.15 -15.04 -9.67
N ILE A 96 -14.13 -14.84 -8.85
CA ILE A 96 -12.75 -14.70 -9.31
C ILE A 96 -12.23 -15.99 -9.97
N MET A 97 -12.51 -17.15 -9.37
CA MET A 97 -12.12 -18.44 -9.95
C MET A 97 -12.73 -18.66 -11.34
N LEU A 98 -13.93 -18.13 -11.59
CA LEU A 98 -14.61 -18.22 -12.88
C LEU A 98 -14.13 -17.17 -13.88
N GLU A 99 -14.04 -15.91 -13.48
CA GLU A 99 -13.86 -14.79 -14.42
C GLU A 99 -12.40 -14.42 -14.69
N LEU A 100 -11.50 -14.59 -13.70
CA LEU A 100 -10.10 -14.18 -13.84
C LEU A 100 -9.28 -15.25 -14.57
N GLN A 101 -9.49 -15.34 -15.88
CA GLN A 101 -8.84 -16.31 -16.76
C GLN A 101 -7.57 -15.77 -17.43
N ARG A 102 -7.43 -14.44 -17.53
CA ARG A 102 -6.29 -13.80 -18.20
C ARG A 102 -5.82 -12.54 -17.49
N ILE A 103 -4.51 -12.35 -17.43
CA ILE A 103 -3.87 -11.12 -16.96
C ILE A 103 -2.84 -10.69 -18.00
N LYS A 104 -2.93 -9.45 -18.49
CA LYS A 104 -2.05 -8.92 -19.54
C LYS A 104 -1.96 -9.84 -20.78
N GLY A 105 -3.07 -10.47 -21.15
CA GLY A 105 -3.16 -11.39 -22.28
C GLY A 105 -2.65 -12.82 -22.04
N ALA A 106 -1.92 -13.07 -20.95
CA ALA A 106 -1.52 -14.43 -20.56
C ALA A 106 -2.69 -15.17 -19.89
N SER A 107 -2.86 -16.44 -20.23
CA SER A 107 -3.74 -17.34 -19.47
C SER A 107 -3.19 -17.51 -18.06
N VAL A 108 -4.07 -17.46 -17.07
CA VAL A 108 -3.73 -17.73 -15.67
C VAL A 108 -4.59 -18.86 -15.12
N LYS A 109 -4.07 -19.57 -14.14
CA LYS A 109 -4.83 -20.46 -13.27
C LYS A 109 -4.77 -19.92 -11.85
N LEU A 110 -5.83 -20.14 -11.11
CA LEU A 110 -5.98 -19.67 -9.75
C LEU A 110 -6.16 -20.84 -8.80
N TYR A 111 -5.53 -20.74 -7.64
CA TYR A 111 -5.68 -21.69 -6.55
C TYR A 111 -5.99 -20.95 -5.27
N THR A 112 -7.03 -21.39 -4.57
CA THR A 112 -7.24 -21.00 -3.17
C THR A 112 -6.27 -21.78 -2.30
N ILE A 113 -5.48 -21.08 -1.50
CA ILE A 113 -4.49 -21.67 -0.58
C ILE A 113 -4.72 -21.17 0.85
N PRO A 114 -4.24 -21.89 1.87
CA PRO A 114 -4.33 -21.43 3.26
C PRO A 114 -3.68 -20.05 3.45
N VAL A 115 -4.31 -19.17 4.23
CA VAL A 115 -3.76 -17.83 4.54
C VAL A 115 -2.42 -17.93 5.29
N THR A 116 -2.15 -19.05 5.96
CA THR A 116 -0.84 -19.36 6.57
C THR A 116 0.29 -19.48 5.55
N ASP A 117 -0.03 -19.78 4.29
CA ASP A 117 0.95 -19.93 3.20
C ASP A 117 1.19 -18.60 2.46
N MET A 118 0.65 -17.50 2.99
CA MET A 118 0.82 -16.15 2.47
C MET A 118 2.29 -15.76 2.46
N ILE A 119 2.84 -15.59 1.25
CA ILE A 119 4.19 -15.08 1.07
C ILE A 119 4.25 -13.62 1.52
N GLN A 120 5.41 -13.24 2.04
CA GLN A 120 5.65 -11.89 2.51
C GLN A 120 6.26 -11.05 1.39
N SER A 121 5.85 -9.79 1.32
CA SER A 121 6.46 -8.84 0.40
C SER A 121 7.91 -8.59 0.80
N ASN A 122 8.84 -8.82 -0.11
CA ASN A 122 10.22 -8.35 0.04
C ASN A 122 10.23 -6.84 -0.25
N GLU A 123 9.90 -6.03 0.76
CA GLU A 123 10.00 -4.57 0.64
C GLU A 123 11.47 -4.14 0.52
N ASN A 124 11.95 -4.07 -0.72
CA ASN A 124 13.30 -3.58 -1.02
C ASN A 124 13.36 -2.06 -0.92
N TRP A 125 13.26 -1.56 0.31
CA TRP A 125 13.48 -0.16 0.64
C TRP A 125 14.89 0.26 0.22
N LYS A 126 14.98 1.27 -0.64
CA LYS A 126 16.26 1.88 -1.01
C LYS A 126 16.53 3.07 -0.09
N ASN A 127 17.63 3.03 0.65
CA ASN A 127 18.06 4.15 1.45
C ASN A 127 18.66 5.24 0.55
N GLU A 128 18.16 6.45 0.67
CA GLU A 128 18.62 7.64 -0.05
C GLU A 128 18.78 8.81 0.92
N SER A 129 19.54 9.81 0.50
CA SER A 129 19.73 11.05 1.24
C SER A 129 19.71 12.23 0.29
N ALA A 130 19.19 13.37 0.74
CA ALA A 130 19.18 14.59 -0.05
C ALA A 130 19.29 15.83 0.83
N THR A 131 19.51 16.99 0.19
CA THR A 131 19.55 18.28 0.88
C THR A 131 18.47 19.19 0.31
N VAL A 132 17.47 19.52 1.12
CA VAL A 132 16.30 20.30 0.71
C VAL A 132 16.33 21.71 1.29
N SER A 133 15.80 22.68 0.55
CA SER A 133 15.73 24.08 1.02
C SER A 133 14.70 24.30 2.13
N SER A 134 13.74 23.38 2.29
CA SER A 134 12.70 23.41 3.33
C SER A 134 12.03 22.04 3.41
N LEU A 135 11.38 21.74 4.54
CA LEU A 135 10.61 20.51 4.76
C LEU A 135 9.18 20.55 4.20
N ARG A 136 8.89 21.53 3.33
CA ARG A 136 7.62 21.58 2.58
C ARG A 136 7.47 20.34 1.71
N LEU A 137 6.27 19.77 1.72
CA LEU A 137 5.88 18.58 0.95
C LEU A 137 6.26 18.70 -0.53
N ASP A 138 5.99 19.85 -1.16
CA ASP A 138 6.30 20.06 -2.57
C ASP A 138 7.81 20.09 -2.89
N VAL A 139 8.63 20.59 -1.96
CA VAL A 139 10.09 20.63 -2.09
C VAL A 139 10.68 19.25 -1.88
N VAL A 140 10.22 18.52 -0.87
CA VAL A 140 10.71 17.17 -0.57
C VAL A 140 10.30 16.18 -1.66
N ILE A 141 9.04 16.21 -2.11
CA ILE A 141 8.57 15.32 -3.19
C ILE A 141 9.37 15.55 -4.46
N LYS A 142 9.56 16.81 -4.87
CA LYS A 142 10.37 17.19 -6.04
C LYS A 142 11.73 16.48 -6.01
N GLU A 143 12.39 16.52 -4.85
CA GLU A 143 13.71 15.93 -4.65
C GLU A 143 13.66 14.40 -4.74
N MET A 144 12.71 13.77 -4.04
CA MET A 144 12.54 12.30 -4.03
C MET A 144 12.25 11.74 -5.43
N ILE A 145 11.29 12.33 -6.16
CA ILE A 145 10.89 11.81 -7.49
C ILE A 145 11.77 12.33 -8.63
N ARG A 146 12.73 13.22 -8.33
CA ARG A 146 13.64 13.86 -9.29
C ARG A 146 12.90 14.52 -10.47
N LYS A 147 11.80 15.24 -10.16
CA LYS A 147 11.01 16.02 -11.14
C LYS A 147 10.97 17.50 -10.76
N SER A 148 10.30 18.32 -11.56
CA SER A 148 10.13 19.74 -11.25
C SER A 148 9.20 19.95 -10.06
N ARG A 149 9.34 21.09 -9.37
CA ARG A 149 8.45 21.47 -8.26
C ARG A 149 7.00 21.62 -8.73
N THR A 150 6.81 22.05 -9.99
CA THR A 150 5.50 22.14 -10.62
C THR A 150 4.82 20.77 -10.71
N ILE A 151 5.55 19.72 -11.09
CA ILE A 151 5.01 18.35 -11.13
C ILE A 151 4.64 17.88 -9.72
N ALA A 152 5.49 18.14 -8.72
CA ALA A 152 5.19 17.80 -7.32
C ALA A 152 3.89 18.48 -6.84
N LYS A 153 3.72 19.79 -7.08
CA LYS A 153 2.49 20.52 -6.74
C LYS A 153 1.26 19.94 -7.43
N GLN A 154 1.34 19.64 -8.73
CA GLN A 154 0.22 19.04 -9.47
C GLN A 154 -0.21 17.69 -8.89
N LEU A 155 0.71 16.87 -8.37
CA LEU A 155 0.36 15.61 -7.72
C LEU A 155 -0.41 15.86 -6.41
N ILE A 156 0.04 16.84 -5.61
CA ILE A 156 -0.60 17.22 -4.34
C ILE A 156 -2.01 17.78 -4.61
N GLU A 157 -2.14 18.75 -5.51
CA GLU A 157 -3.41 19.38 -5.89
C GLU A 157 -4.43 18.37 -6.45
N LYS A 158 -3.96 17.37 -7.21
CA LYS A 158 -4.79 16.27 -7.73
C LYS A 158 -5.08 15.18 -6.71
N LYS A 159 -4.81 15.41 -5.42
CA LYS A 159 -5.03 14.46 -4.31
C LYS A 159 -4.33 13.11 -4.53
N ARG A 160 -3.18 13.13 -5.20
CA ARG A 160 -2.36 11.94 -5.53
C ARG A 160 -1.24 11.68 -4.52
N VAL A 161 -1.20 12.47 -3.45
CA VAL A 161 -0.22 12.38 -2.38
C VAL A 161 -0.94 12.14 -1.07
N LYS A 162 -0.43 11.20 -0.28
CA LYS A 162 -0.85 11.00 1.11
C LYS A 162 0.34 11.08 2.03
N VAL A 163 0.15 11.69 3.20
CA VAL A 163 1.10 11.64 4.32
C VAL A 163 0.40 10.88 5.45
N ASN A 164 1.04 9.85 5.98
CA ASN A 164 0.51 8.99 7.05
C ASN A 164 -0.93 8.54 6.75
N HIS A 165 -1.12 7.97 5.54
CA HIS A 165 -2.39 7.49 4.99
C HIS A 165 -3.49 8.54 4.76
N THR A 166 -3.24 9.81 5.07
CA THR A 166 -4.18 10.93 4.90
C THR A 166 -3.86 11.71 3.63
N ILE A 167 -4.89 12.04 2.83
CA ILE A 167 -4.71 12.89 1.65
C ILE A 167 -4.27 14.28 2.11
N VAL A 168 -3.19 14.78 1.52
CA VAL A 168 -2.71 16.15 1.74
C VAL A 168 -2.83 16.90 0.42
N ASP A 169 -3.55 18.01 0.44
CA ASP A 169 -3.76 18.90 -0.71
C ASP A 169 -3.01 20.24 -0.58
N SER A 170 -2.33 20.48 0.55
CA SER A 170 -1.48 21.66 0.73
C SER A 170 -0.01 21.40 0.39
N ALA A 171 0.51 22.12 -0.60
CA ALA A 171 1.90 22.01 -1.04
C ALA A 171 2.93 22.46 0.01
N ASP A 172 2.53 23.32 0.95
CA ASP A 172 3.38 23.85 2.01
C ASP A 172 3.33 23.04 3.32
N PHE A 173 2.61 21.91 3.34
CA PHE A 173 2.58 20.99 4.45
C PHE A 173 4.00 20.65 4.93
N GLN A 174 4.26 20.77 6.23
CA GLN A 174 5.57 20.52 6.81
C GLN A 174 5.72 19.05 7.16
N LEU A 175 6.69 18.40 6.52
CA LEU A 175 7.04 17.01 6.82
C LEU A 175 7.92 16.91 8.07
N GLN A 176 7.73 15.81 8.79
CA GLN A 176 8.46 15.45 10.00
C GLN A 176 9.24 14.15 9.81
N ALA A 177 10.14 13.87 10.75
CA ALA A 177 10.79 12.56 10.80
C ALA A 177 9.73 11.47 11.02
N ASN A 178 9.93 10.30 10.40
CA ASN A 178 9.02 9.15 10.37
C ASN A 178 7.73 9.34 9.57
N ASP A 179 7.57 10.43 8.83
CA ASP A 179 6.44 10.56 7.91
C ASP A 179 6.53 9.55 6.75
N LEU A 180 5.43 8.84 6.52
CA LEU A 180 5.23 7.96 5.37
C LEU A 180 4.46 8.71 4.26
N ILE A 181 5.12 8.90 3.13
CA ILE A 181 4.61 9.64 1.97
C ILE A 181 4.26 8.63 0.87
N SER A 182 2.99 8.53 0.50
CA SER A 182 2.53 7.73 -0.63
C SER A 182 2.25 8.63 -1.83
N ILE A 183 2.94 8.38 -2.95
CA ILE A 183 2.83 9.18 -4.18
C ILE A 183 2.30 8.27 -5.29
N GLN A 184 1.07 8.53 -5.73
CA GLN A 184 0.42 7.72 -6.77
C GLN A 184 1.25 7.73 -8.06
N GLY A 185 1.52 6.54 -8.59
CA GLY A 185 2.32 6.35 -9.81
C GLY A 185 3.83 6.26 -9.57
N PHE A 186 4.32 6.59 -8.38
CA PHE A 186 5.75 6.48 -8.03
C PHE A 186 5.99 5.40 -6.99
N GLY A 187 5.26 5.42 -5.87
CA GLY A 187 5.44 4.47 -4.77
C GLY A 187 5.38 5.15 -3.40
N ARG A 188 6.11 4.61 -2.43
CA ARG A 188 6.18 5.16 -1.08
C ARG A 188 7.57 5.67 -0.76
N ALA A 189 7.65 6.73 0.04
CA ALA A 189 8.87 7.20 0.67
C ALA A 189 8.62 7.34 2.17
N HIS A 190 9.61 7.04 2.99
CA HIS A 190 9.55 7.18 4.44
C HIS A 190 10.74 7.99 4.90
N ILE A 191 10.51 9.14 5.53
CA ILE A 191 11.58 9.98 6.08
C ILE A 191 12.10 9.28 7.32
N THR A 192 13.36 8.87 7.31
CA THR A 192 13.97 8.16 8.45
C THR A 192 14.65 9.12 9.40
N ASP A 193 15.20 10.23 8.90
CA ASP A 193 15.87 11.23 9.72
C ASP A 193 15.84 12.63 9.10
N LEU A 194 15.75 13.64 9.97
CA LEU A 194 15.90 15.04 9.64
C LEU A 194 17.20 15.55 10.29
N GLY A 195 18.26 15.58 9.50
CA GLY A 195 19.59 15.92 9.98
C GLY A 195 19.85 17.43 10.09
N GLY A 196 21.12 17.75 10.29
CA GLY A 196 21.59 19.13 10.44
C GLY A 196 21.41 19.99 9.19
N LYS A 197 21.56 21.30 9.39
CA LYS A 197 21.53 22.27 8.30
C LYS A 197 22.92 22.52 7.73
N THR A 198 22.98 22.74 6.42
CA THR A 198 24.19 23.19 5.71
C THR A 198 24.46 24.67 5.97
N LYS A 199 25.66 25.16 5.59
CA LYS A 199 26.03 26.58 5.64
C LYS A 199 25.09 27.52 4.86
N LYS A 200 24.29 26.98 3.93
CA LYS A 200 23.29 27.73 3.13
C LYS A 200 21.85 27.49 3.65
N ASP A 201 21.70 27.13 4.91
CA ASP A 201 20.43 26.87 5.62
C ASP A 201 19.55 25.76 5.03
N LYS A 202 20.10 24.91 4.15
CA LYS A 202 19.40 23.73 3.64
C LYS A 202 19.45 22.58 4.64
N THR A 203 18.38 21.82 4.77
CA THR A 203 18.26 20.68 5.70
C THR A 203 18.68 19.38 5.02
N HIS A 204 19.53 18.59 5.67
CA HIS A 204 19.85 17.23 5.22
C HIS A 204 18.73 16.28 5.63
N ILE A 205 18.23 15.48 4.70
CA ILE A 205 17.19 14.48 4.96
C ILE A 205 17.71 13.10 4.57
N THR A 206 17.42 12.10 5.40
CA THR A 206 17.60 10.69 5.06
C THR A 206 16.22 10.07 4.95
N TYR A 207 16.02 9.26 3.91
CA TYR A 207 14.74 8.64 3.64
C TYR A 207 14.95 7.30 2.94
N ARG A 208 13.93 6.46 2.99
CA ARG A 208 13.89 5.21 2.23
C ARG A 208 12.75 5.26 1.22
N THR A 209 12.94 4.66 0.05
CA THR A 209 11.92 4.61 -1.02
C THR A 209 11.55 3.17 -1.42
N LEU A 210 10.27 2.97 -1.70
CA LEU A 210 9.70 1.83 -2.43
C LEU A 210 9.13 2.37 -3.76
N PHE A 211 9.99 2.96 -4.57
CA PHE A 211 9.60 3.42 -5.90
C PHE A 211 9.68 2.28 -6.91
N LYS A 212 8.70 2.25 -7.83
CA LYS A 212 8.55 1.22 -8.86
C LYS A 212 9.32 1.53 -10.15
#